data_AF-A0A924Q0D6-F1
#
_entry.id   AF-A0A924Q0D6-F1
#
_cell.length_a   1.000
_cell.length_b   1.000
_cell.length_c   1.000
_cell.angle_alpha   90.00
_cell.angle_beta   90.00
_cell.angle_gamma   90.00
#
_symmetry.space_group_name_H-M   'P 1'
#
loop_
_entity.id
_entity.type
_entity.pdbx_description
1 polymer ?
#
loop_
_entity_poly.entity_id
_entity_poly.type
_entity_poly.pdbx_seq_one_letter_code
_entity_poly.pdbx_strand_id
1 'polypeptide(L)'
;MATPPRKIIISCAVTGSVHTPSMSDALPITGAEIAEQSVAAAKAGAAILHLHARDPRDGRPSADPELFMQFVPAIHDATDAVINITTGGSLTM
;
A
#
# COMPACT_ATOMS: atom_id res chain seq x y z
N MET A 1 -16.90 34.42 -12.37
CA MET A 1 -15.80 33.44 -12.55
C MET A 1 -16.38 32.05 -12.37
N ALA A 2 -16.07 31.10 -13.25
CA ALA A 2 -16.48 29.71 -13.07
C ALA A 2 -15.71 29.10 -11.89
N THR A 3 -16.39 28.32 -11.05
CA THR A 3 -15.75 27.59 -9.94
C THR A 3 -14.70 26.64 -10.52
N PRO A 4 -13.45 26.65 -10.02
CA PRO A 4 -12.44 25.72 -10.51
C PRO A 4 -12.90 24.28 -10.28
N PRO A 5 -12.59 23.35 -11.20
CA PRO A 5 -13.02 21.96 -11.09
C PRO A 5 -12.47 21.36 -9.80
N ARG A 6 -13.36 20.74 -9.02
CA ARG A 6 -13.01 20.08 -7.76
C ARG A 6 -11.99 18.97 -8.01
N LYS A 7 -10.85 19.03 -7.33
CA LYS A 7 -9.84 17.96 -7.35
C LYS A 7 -10.36 16.75 -6.58
N ILE A 8 -10.22 15.55 -7.16
CA ILE A 8 -10.62 14.29 -6.54
C ILE A 8 -9.40 13.67 -5.89
N ILE A 9 -9.52 13.23 -4.64
CA ILE A 9 -8.49 12.46 -3.96
C ILE A 9 -8.73 10.98 -4.29
N ILE A 10 -7.73 10.34 -4.86
CA ILE A 10 -7.73 8.90 -5.12
C ILE A 10 -6.81 8.25 -4.09
N SER A 11 -7.34 7.29 -3.36
CA SER A 11 -6.56 6.44 -2.45
C SER A 11 -6.45 5.03 -3.06
N CYS A 12 -5.25 4.47 -3.04
CA CYS A 12 -5.01 3.09 -3.45
C CYS A 12 -4.63 2.25 -2.22
N ALA A 13 -5.43 1.24 -1.91
CA ALA A 13 -5.12 0.24 -0.89
C ALA A 13 -4.47 -0.98 -1.55
N VAL A 14 -3.16 -1.10 -1.37
CA VAL A 14 -2.32 -1.90 -2.28
C VAL A 14 -2.44 -3.41 -2.05
N THR A 15 -2.58 -3.84 -0.79
CA THR A 15 -2.61 -5.28 -0.46
C THR A 15 -3.65 -5.66 0.60
N GLY A 16 -3.85 -4.80 1.61
CA GLY A 16 -4.76 -5.07 2.72
C GLY A 16 -4.41 -6.35 3.50
N SER A 17 -5.40 -6.91 4.20
CA SER A 17 -5.24 -8.13 4.99
C SER A 17 -6.35 -9.17 4.78
N VAL A 18 -7.32 -8.88 3.91
CA VAL A 18 -8.48 -9.75 3.65
C VAL A 18 -8.16 -10.81 2.61
N HIS A 19 -7.65 -10.40 1.44
CA HIS A 19 -7.27 -11.34 0.38
C HIS A 19 -6.03 -12.16 0.78
N THR A 20 -5.99 -13.41 0.34
CA THR A 20 -4.88 -14.35 0.57
C THR A 20 -4.10 -14.61 -0.72
N PRO A 21 -2.83 -15.03 -0.64
CA PRO A 21 -2.00 -15.30 -1.83
C PRO A 21 -2.65 -16.27 -2.82
N SER A 22 -3.39 -17.27 -2.32
CA SER A 22 -4.08 -18.26 -3.15
C SER A 22 -5.22 -17.69 -4.01
N MET A 23 -5.64 -16.44 -3.78
CA MET A 23 -6.73 -15.80 -4.53
C MET A 23 -6.24 -15.07 -5.79
N SER A 24 -4.97 -14.67 -5.83
CA SER A 24 -4.40 -13.93 -6.96
C SER A 24 -2.89 -13.91 -6.90
N ASP A 25 -2.24 -14.27 -8.01
CA ASP A 25 -0.79 -14.14 -8.20
C ASP A 25 -0.33 -12.67 -8.24
N ALA A 26 -1.27 -11.73 -8.41
CA ALA A 26 -0.97 -10.29 -8.46
C ALA A 26 -1.03 -9.61 -7.08
N LEU A 27 -1.40 -10.32 -6.01
CA LEU A 27 -1.44 -9.78 -4.65
C LEU A 27 0.00 -9.50 -4.16
N PRO A 28 0.39 -8.24 -3.90
CA PRO A 28 1.76 -7.95 -3.47
C PRO A 28 1.97 -8.39 -2.03
N ILE A 29 3.06 -9.13 -1.79
CA ILE A 29 3.38 -9.74 -0.49
C ILE A 29 4.69 -9.18 0.05
N THR A 30 5.74 -9.18 -0.76
CA THR A 30 7.07 -8.73 -0.36
C THR A 30 7.17 -7.21 -0.30
N GLY A 31 8.13 -6.67 0.47
CA GLY A 31 8.38 -5.22 0.49
C GLY A 31 8.66 -4.64 -0.90
N ALA A 32 9.38 -5.36 -1.76
CA ALA A 32 9.66 -4.93 -3.12
C ALA A 32 8.38 -4.83 -3.98
N GLU A 33 7.52 -5.84 -3.95
CA GLU A 33 6.24 -5.83 -4.69
C GLU A 33 5.30 -4.73 -4.17
N ILE A 34 5.23 -4.55 -2.84
CA ILE A 34 4.42 -3.50 -2.22
C ILE A 34 4.92 -2.13 -2.64
N ALA A 35 6.24 -1.88 -2.62
CA ALA A 35 6.82 -0.62 -3.06
C ALA A 35 6.58 -0.36 -4.55
N GLU A 36 6.80 -1.36 -5.41
CA GLU A 36 6.61 -1.25 -6.85
C GLU A 36 5.15 -0.89 -7.20
N GLN A 37 4.18 -1.66 -6.68
CA GLN A 37 2.78 -1.41 -6.96
C GLN A 37 2.28 -0.09 -6.35
N SER A 38 2.81 0.30 -5.19
CA SER A 38 2.50 1.60 -4.57
C SER A 38 2.97 2.78 -5.42
N VAL A 39 4.21 2.73 -5.91
CA VAL A 39 4.76 3.77 -6.79
C VAL A 39 4.05 3.79 -8.14
N ALA A 40 3.69 2.63 -8.69
CA ALA A 40 2.88 2.54 -9.90
C ALA A 40 1.49 3.18 -9.70
N ALA A 41 0.83 2.93 -8.57
CA ALA A 41 -0.44 3.56 -8.24
C ALA A 41 -0.33 5.09 -8.11
N ALA A 42 0.74 5.60 -7.48
CA ALA A 42 0.99 7.02 -7.41
C ALA A 42 1.22 7.65 -8.79
N LYS A 43 2.03 7.01 -9.65
CA LYS A 43 2.25 7.44 -11.05
C LYS A 43 0.96 7.44 -11.88
N ALA A 44 0.01 6.55 -11.56
CA ALA A 44 -1.31 6.52 -12.20
C ALA A 44 -2.29 7.58 -11.66
N GLY A 45 -1.94 8.31 -10.59
CA GLY A 45 -2.72 9.42 -10.05
C GLY A 45 -3.26 9.21 -8.63
N ALA A 46 -2.85 8.16 -7.91
CA ALA A 46 -3.18 8.03 -6.49
C ALA A 46 -2.48 9.11 -5.67
N ALA A 47 -3.26 9.87 -4.90
CA ALA A 47 -2.76 10.89 -3.99
C ALA A 47 -2.43 10.32 -2.61
N ILE A 48 -3.01 9.17 -2.26
CA ILE A 48 -2.82 8.48 -0.98
C ILE A 48 -2.56 7.00 -1.25
N LEU A 49 -1.61 6.43 -0.52
CA LEU A 49 -1.27 5.01 -0.53
C LEU A 49 -1.60 4.42 0.85
N HIS A 50 -2.59 3.54 0.90
CA HIS A 50 -2.97 2.83 2.12
C HIS A 50 -2.23 1.50 2.21
N LEU A 51 -1.42 1.33 3.26
CA LEU A 51 -0.41 0.29 3.33
C LEU A 51 -0.64 -0.67 4.50
N HIS A 52 -0.46 -1.95 4.21
CA HIS A 52 -0.38 -3.07 5.14
C HIS A 52 0.92 -3.82 4.85
N ALA A 53 1.50 -4.48 5.85
CA ALA A 53 2.61 -5.40 5.67
C ALA A 53 2.12 -6.86 5.69
N ARG A 54 2.88 -7.73 5.01
CA ARG A 54 2.67 -9.18 4.98
C ARG A 54 3.99 -9.88 5.26
N ASP A 55 3.92 -11.07 5.84
CA ASP A 55 5.08 -11.95 5.99
C ASP A 55 5.53 -12.41 4.59
N PRO A 56 6.78 -12.17 4.18
CA PRO A 56 7.25 -12.53 2.85
C PRO A 56 7.31 -14.04 2.60
N ARG A 57 7.24 -14.86 3.65
CA ARG A 57 7.31 -16.33 3.53
C ARG A 57 6.00 -16.96 3.08
N ASP A 58 4.87 -16.42 3.54
CA ASP A 58 3.55 -17.05 3.37
C ASP A 58 2.41 -16.07 3.08
N GLY A 59 2.68 -14.76 3.05
CA GLY A 59 1.72 -13.71 2.74
C GLY A 59 0.71 -13.39 3.84
N ARG A 60 0.85 -13.97 5.05
CA ARG A 60 -0.04 -13.64 6.16
C ARG A 60 0.11 -12.16 6.56
N PRO A 61 -0.97 -11.47 6.95
CA PRO A 61 -0.87 -10.09 7.44
C PRO A 61 0.05 -9.99 8.66
N SER A 62 0.81 -8.90 8.76
CA SER A 62 1.67 -8.63 9.90
C SER A 62 1.65 -7.14 10.26
N ALA A 63 1.78 -6.83 11.55
CA ALA A 63 1.98 -5.48 12.07
C ALA A 63 3.43 -5.21 12.50
N ASP A 64 4.35 -6.13 12.21
CA ASP A 64 5.76 -5.95 12.54
C ASP A 64 6.32 -4.70 11.84
N PRO A 65 6.74 -3.67 12.58
CA PRO A 65 7.29 -2.44 12.00
C PRO A 65 8.49 -2.69 11.09
N GLU A 66 9.28 -3.74 11.34
CA GLU A 66 10.44 -4.06 10.49
C GLU A 66 10.01 -4.43 9.07
N LEU A 67 8.84 -5.04 8.89
CA LEU A 67 8.30 -5.32 7.56
C LEU A 67 7.86 -4.05 6.82
N PHE A 68 7.33 -3.05 7.54
CA PHE A 68 7.02 -1.75 6.93
C PHE A 68 8.28 -1.01 6.48
N MET A 69 9.37 -1.13 7.23
CA MET A 69 10.66 -0.51 6.88
C MET A 69 11.26 -1.08 5.58
N GLN A 70 10.78 -2.22 5.08
CA GLN A 70 11.23 -2.78 3.81
C GLN A 70 10.68 -2.04 2.58
N PHE A 71 9.61 -1.25 2.73
CA PHE A 71 8.97 -0.58 1.58
C PHE A 71 8.67 0.91 1.80
N VAL A 72 8.43 1.37 3.04
CA VAL A 72 8.09 2.77 3.31
C VAL A 72 9.17 3.75 2.84
N PRO A 73 10.48 3.55 3.12
CA PRO A 73 11.52 4.45 2.64
C PRO A 73 11.59 4.51 1.10
N ALA A 74 11.50 3.36 0.44
CA ALA A 74 11.54 3.29 -1.02
C ALA A 74 10.34 3.99 -1.68
N ILE A 75 9.15 3.91 -1.07
CA ILE A 75 7.97 4.65 -1.53
C ILE A 75 8.16 6.15 -1.32
N HIS A 76 8.61 6.55 -0.12
CA HIS A 76 8.87 7.95 0.22
C HIS A 76 9.86 8.60 -0.76
N ASP A 77 10.94 7.90 -1.11
CA ASP A 77 11.96 8.44 -2.00
C ASP A 77 11.49 8.51 -3.48
N ALA A 78 10.41 7.82 -3.84
CA ALA A 78 9.94 7.69 -5.21
C ALA A 78 8.68 8.50 -5.54
N THR A 79 7.94 9.02 -4.55
CA THR A 79 6.69 9.75 -4.77
C THR A 79 6.31 10.67 -3.60
N ASP A 80 5.62 11.77 -3.91
CA ASP A 80 5.02 12.69 -2.93
C ASP A 80 3.63 12.24 -2.45
N ALA A 81 3.16 11.05 -2.85
CA ALA A 81 1.87 10.52 -2.40
C ALA A 81 1.87 10.32 -0.87
N VAL A 82 0.74 10.62 -0.23
CA VAL A 82 0.60 10.48 1.22
C VAL A 82 0.67 9.01 1.61
N ILE A 83 1.62 8.67 2.50
CA ILE A 83 1.73 7.34 3.09
C ILE A 83 0.75 7.23 4.26
N ASN A 84 -0.22 6.33 4.12
CA ASN A 84 -1.25 6.04 5.13
C ASN A 84 -1.03 4.63 5.68
N ILE A 85 -0.55 4.53 6.92
CA ILE A 85 -0.26 3.27 7.60
C ILE A 85 -1.50 2.78 8.34
N THR A 86 -1.88 1.52 8.08
CA THR A 86 -2.99 0.88 8.78
C THR A 86 -2.74 0.76 10.29
N THR A 87 -3.79 0.96 11.08
CA THR A 87 -3.83 0.60 12.50
C THR A 87 -4.82 -0.52 12.79
N GLY A 88 -5.51 -1.03 11.77
CA GLY A 88 -6.37 -2.20 11.87
C GLY A 88 -5.61 -3.52 11.67
N GLY A 89 -4.59 -3.54 10.80
CA GLY A 89 -3.72 -4.70 10.63
C GLY A 89 -4.45 -5.93 10.06
N SER A 90 -4.86 -6.86 10.93
CA SER A 90 -5.55 -8.12 10.61
C SER A 90 -6.83 -8.28 11.44
N LEU A 91 -7.81 -9.03 10.93
CA LEU A 91 -9.04 -9.35 11.66
C LEU A 91 -8.82 -10.34 12.82
N THR A 92 -7.67 -11.02 12.85
CA THR A 92 -7.40 -12.14 13.78
C THR A 92 -6.06 -12.00 14.52
N MET A 93 -5.60 -10.76 14.77
CA MET A 93 -4.37 -10.56 15.56
C MET A 93 -4.46 -11.18 16.95
#